data_AF-A0A973X608-F1
#
_entry.id   AF-A0A973X608-F1
#
_cell.length_a   1.000
_cell.length_b   1.000
_cell.length_c   1.000
_cell.angle_alpha   90.00
_cell.angle_beta   90.00
_cell.angle_gamma   90.00
#
_symmetry.space_group_name_H-M   'P 1'
#
loop_
_entity.id
_entity.type
_entity.pdbx_description
1 polymer ?
#
loop_
_entity_poly.entity_id
_entity_poly.type
_entity_poly.pdbx_seq_one_letter_code
_entity_poly.pdbx_strand_id
1 'polypeptide(L)'
;LWGQHWMRQNGNPDTLRYVSASDSVARLVLSGEAASGFMSLANYQSLSRELQAQLRFLVISDPLAGRVYMLNKRQTARKDQIEAALSGFAGSAEGKAYFEKYKLEGYRKLKPKELEAMEPYAKEVRASLQ
;
A
#
# COMPACT_ATOMS: atom_id res chain seq x y z
N LEU A 1 -5.27 5.95 -5.74
CA LEU A 1 -6.47 5.36 -6.37
C LEU A 1 -7.58 5.07 -5.36
N TRP A 2 -7.37 4.29 -4.29
CA TRP A 2 -8.44 4.04 -3.31
C TRP A 2 -9.13 5.31 -2.80
N GLY A 3 -8.38 6.32 -2.34
CA GLY A 3 -8.94 7.58 -1.85
C GLY A 3 -9.80 8.33 -2.88
N GLN A 4 -9.41 8.29 -4.15
CA GLN A 4 -10.19 8.87 -5.26
C GLN A 4 -11.51 8.14 -5.49
N HIS A 5 -11.53 6.81 -5.33
CA HIS A 5 -12.77 6.04 -5.39
C HIS A 5 -13.66 6.39 -4.19
N TRP A 6 -13.09 6.46 -2.99
CA TRP A 6 -13.83 6.83 -1.79
C TRP A 6 -14.47 8.22 -1.91
N MET A 7 -13.73 9.23 -2.38
CA MET A 7 -14.29 10.57 -2.61
C MET A 7 -15.47 10.56 -3.58
N ARG A 8 -15.32 9.90 -4.74
CA ARG A 8 -16.40 9.76 -5.74
C ARG A 8 -17.64 9.07 -5.16
N GLN A 9 -17.45 7.97 -4.44
CA GLN A 9 -18.54 7.21 -3.81
C GLN A 9 -19.28 8.01 -2.73
N ASN A 10 -18.60 8.97 -2.10
CA ASN A 10 -19.17 9.85 -1.08
C ASN A 10 -19.58 11.22 -1.65
N GLY A 11 -19.68 11.37 -2.97
CA GLY A 11 -20.16 12.60 -3.61
C GLY A 11 -19.24 13.81 -3.45
N ASN A 12 -17.95 13.60 -3.17
CA ASN A 12 -16.97 14.67 -3.08
C ASN A 12 -16.31 14.91 -4.47
N PRO A 13 -16.53 16.10 -5.09
CA PRO A 13 -15.97 16.45 -6.40
C PRO A 13 -14.61 17.17 -6.33
N ASP A 14 -14.03 17.34 -5.14
CA ASP A 14 -12.81 18.11 -4.93
C ASP A 14 -11.61 17.52 -5.68
N THR A 15 -10.69 18.40 -6.06
CA THR A 15 -9.50 18.00 -6.82
C THR A 15 -8.46 17.34 -5.92
N LEU A 16 -7.97 16.17 -6.33
CA LEU A 16 -6.87 15.49 -5.68
C LEU A 16 -5.53 16.02 -6.18
N ARG A 17 -4.68 16.47 -5.25
CA ARG A 17 -3.26 16.75 -5.53
C ARG A 17 -2.43 15.50 -5.23
N TYR A 18 -1.78 14.96 -6.25
CA TYR A 18 -0.81 13.88 -6.09
C TYR A 18 0.52 14.44 -5.60
N VAL A 19 1.02 13.89 -4.50
CA VAL A 19 2.32 14.27 -3.94
C VAL A 19 3.21 13.05 -3.80
N SER A 20 4.50 13.25 -4.07
CA SER A 20 5.52 12.25 -3.79
C SER A 20 5.90 12.30 -2.30
N ALA A 21 6.08 11.13 -1.70
CA ALA A 21 6.38 10.89 -0.28
C ALA A 21 5.21 11.10 0.71
N SER A 22 5.16 10.19 1.69
CA SER A 22 4.16 10.15 2.76
C SER A 22 4.23 11.33 3.72
N ASP A 23 5.44 11.78 4.03
CA ASP A 23 5.68 12.86 4.99
C ASP A 23 5.16 14.20 4.44
N SER A 24 5.20 14.37 3.11
CA SER A 24 4.62 15.50 2.41
C SER A 24 3.11 15.58 2.63
N VAL A 25 2.40 14.44 2.56
CA VAL A 25 0.95 14.39 2.79
C VAL A 25 0.62 14.84 4.22
N ALA A 26 1.33 14.30 5.22
CA ALA A 26 1.12 14.66 6.62
C ALA A 26 1.33 16.17 6.86
N ARG A 27 2.43 16.74 6.33
CA ARG A 27 2.75 18.17 6.48
C ARG A 27 1.73 19.07 5.80
N LEU A 28 1.23 18.71 4.62
CA LEU A 28 0.21 19.49 3.92
C LEU A 28 -1.11 19.54 4.69
N VAL A 29 -1.48 18.44 5.35
CA VAL A 29 -2.67 18.42 6.21
C VAL A 29 -2.45 19.27 7.47
N LEU A 30 -1.31 19.12 8.15
CA LEU A 30 -1.02 19.84 9.39
C LEU A 30 -0.82 21.35 9.20
N SER A 31 -0.34 21.78 8.03
CA SER A 31 -0.21 23.19 7.67
C SER A 31 -1.53 23.83 7.20
N GLY A 32 -2.59 23.04 7.01
CA GLY A 32 -3.86 23.52 6.47
C GLY A 32 -3.88 23.74 4.95
N GLU A 33 -2.79 23.43 4.25
CA GLU A 33 -2.75 23.47 2.77
C GLU A 33 -3.64 22.40 2.13
N ALA A 34 -3.94 21.31 2.85
CA ALA A 34 -4.91 20.31 2.46
C ALA A 34 -5.88 20.00 3.61
N ALA A 35 -7.18 19.91 3.32
CA ALA A 35 -8.18 19.57 4.33
C ALA A 35 -8.06 18.12 4.83
N SER A 36 -7.57 17.21 3.98
CA SER A 36 -7.32 15.81 4.31
C SER A 36 -6.31 15.19 3.35
N GLY A 37 -5.82 13.99 3.68
CA GLY A 37 -4.86 13.26 2.86
C GLY A 37 -5.10 11.76 2.90
N PHE A 38 -4.76 11.08 1.81
CA PHE A 38 -4.79 9.62 1.71
C PHE A 38 -3.37 9.07 1.70
N MET A 39 -3.07 8.11 2.58
CA MET A 39 -1.78 7.42 2.62
C MET A 39 -1.97 5.95 3.01
N SER A 40 -0.99 5.09 2.69
CA SER A 40 -1.01 3.71 3.17
C SER A 40 -0.75 3.65 4.67
N LEU A 41 -1.23 2.60 5.33
CA LEU A 41 -0.96 2.40 6.76
C LEU A 41 0.54 2.30 7.06
N ALA A 42 1.32 1.63 6.21
CA ALA A 42 2.77 1.54 6.36
C ALA A 42 3.45 2.92 6.31
N ASN A 43 2.99 3.79 5.41
CA ASN A 43 3.48 5.18 5.30
C ASN A 43 3.10 6.02 6.52
N TYR A 44 1.90 5.82 7.09
CA TYR A 44 1.53 6.46 8.35
C TYR A 44 2.41 5.96 9.51
N GLN A 45 2.65 4.65 9.59
CA GLN A 45 3.46 4.03 10.64
C GLN A 45 4.94 4.44 10.59
N SER A 46 5.44 4.88 9.42
CA SER A 46 6.80 5.44 9.29
C SER A 46 6.93 6.88 9.75
N LEU A 47 5.83 7.61 9.98
CA LEU A 47 5.86 8.97 10.54
C LEU A 47 6.39 8.95 11.98
N SER A 48 6.95 10.08 12.43
CA SER A 48 7.31 10.25 13.85
C SER A 48 6.06 10.17 14.74
N ARG A 49 6.23 9.78 16.01
CA ARG A 49 5.12 9.73 16.98
C ARG A 49 4.44 11.08 17.18
N GLU A 50 5.21 12.16 17.12
CA GLU A 50 4.71 13.53 17.21
C GLU A 50 3.77 13.88 16.05
N LEU A 51 4.13 13.50 14.81
CA LEU A 51 3.26 13.71 13.66
C LEU A 51 2.02 12.81 13.72
N GLN A 52 2.17 11.55 14.13
CA GLN A 52 1.04 10.64 14.32
C GLN A 52 0.02 11.19 15.32
N ALA A 53 0.48 11.77 16.43
CA ALA A 53 -0.39 12.33 17.48
C ALA A 53 -1.21 13.55 17.02
N GLN A 54 -0.77 14.24 15.98
CA GLN A 54 -1.48 15.40 15.42
C GLN A 54 -2.45 15.03 14.29
N LEU A 55 -2.45 13.78 13.85
CA LEU A 55 -3.30 13.28 12.78
C LEU A 55 -4.44 12.44 13.36
N ARG A 56 -5.56 12.40 12.65
CA ARG A 56 -6.68 11.49 12.95
C ARG A 56 -7.12 10.74 11.70
N PHE A 57 -7.50 9.49 11.86
CA PHE A 57 -8.13 8.74 10.78
C PHE A 57 -9.59 9.19 10.61
N LEU A 58 -9.93 9.64 9.41
CA LEU A 58 -11.33 9.90 9.03
C LEU A 58 -12.01 8.62 8.52
N VAL A 59 -11.24 7.79 7.80
CA VAL A 59 -11.69 6.52 7.24
C VAL A 59 -10.50 5.59 7.08
N ILE A 60 -10.74 4.29 7.17
CA ILE A 60 -9.77 3.22 6.90
C ILE A 60 -10.39 2.30 5.85
N SER A 61 -9.64 1.96 4.81
CA SER A 61 -10.09 1.01 3.80
C SER A 61 -10.18 -0.41 4.38
N ASP A 62 -10.94 -1.29 3.73
CA ASP A 62 -10.71 -2.72 3.88
C ASP A 62 -9.26 -3.07 3.54
N PRO A 63 -8.70 -4.17 4.09
CA PRO A 63 -7.35 -4.61 3.76
C PRO A 63 -7.18 -4.83 2.26
N LEU A 64 -6.25 -4.10 1.65
CA LEU A 64 -5.86 -4.25 0.26
C LEU A 64 -4.53 -5.00 0.16
N ALA A 65 -4.38 -5.81 -0.90
CA ALA A 65 -3.11 -6.45 -1.18
C ALA A 65 -2.02 -5.39 -1.38
N GLY A 66 -1.00 -5.42 -0.52
CA GLY A 66 0.12 -4.49 -0.54
C GLY A 66 1.15 -4.86 -1.62
N ARG A 67 2.33 -5.32 -1.18
CA ARG A 67 3.40 -5.76 -2.09
C ARG A 67 3.11 -7.18 -2.58
N VAL A 68 2.90 -7.33 -3.90
CA VAL A 68 2.66 -8.62 -4.55
C VAL A 68 3.85 -8.96 -5.45
N TYR A 69 4.44 -10.14 -5.23
CA TYR A 69 5.48 -10.68 -6.11
C TYR A 69 4.83 -11.48 -7.23
N MET A 70 5.11 -11.11 -8.47
CA MET A 70 4.56 -11.77 -9.66
C MET A 70 5.66 -12.51 -10.41
N LEU A 71 5.47 -13.81 -10.61
CA LEU A 71 6.37 -14.62 -11.42
C LEU A 71 5.93 -14.58 -12.89
N ASN A 72 6.85 -14.22 -13.78
CA ASN A 72 6.62 -14.32 -15.21
C ASN A 72 6.35 -15.79 -15.59
N LYS A 73 5.29 -16.04 -16.37
CA LYS A 73 4.89 -17.40 -16.80
C LYS A 73 6.02 -18.15 -17.52
N ARG A 74 6.92 -17.46 -18.23
CA ARG A 74 8.09 -18.08 -18.88
C ARG A 74 9.10 -18.66 -17.87
N GLN A 75 9.02 -18.26 -16.60
CA GLN A 75 9.90 -18.70 -15.52
C GLN A 75 9.21 -19.71 -14.58
N THR A 76 8.07 -20.29 -14.98
CA THR A 76 7.29 -21.21 -14.13
C THR A 76 8.11 -22.39 -13.61
N ALA A 77 9.07 -22.88 -14.40
CA ALA A 77 9.97 -23.96 -13.99
C ALA A 77 10.83 -23.63 -12.75
N ARG A 78 11.00 -22.34 -12.42
CA ARG A 78 11.77 -21.87 -11.26
C ARG A 78 10.91 -21.52 -10.05
N LYS A 79 9.60 -21.75 -10.14
CA LYS A 79 8.65 -21.33 -9.10
C LYS A 79 9.05 -21.86 -7.72
N ASP A 80 9.28 -23.16 -7.59
CA ASP A 80 9.58 -23.79 -6.30
C ASP A 80 10.92 -23.32 -5.74
N GLN A 81 11.92 -23.10 -6.62
CA GLN A 81 13.20 -22.51 -6.23
C GLN A 81 13.04 -21.10 -5.67
N ILE A 82 12.21 -20.27 -6.30
CA ILE A 82 11.94 -18.90 -5.86
C ILE A 82 11.15 -18.90 -4.55
N GLU A 83 10.12 -19.73 -4.43
CA GLU A 83 9.35 -19.86 -3.18
C GLU A 83 10.24 -20.32 -2.02
N ALA A 84 11.15 -21.29 -2.26
CA ALA A 84 12.13 -21.73 -1.27
C ALA A 84 13.10 -20.61 -0.87
N ALA A 85 13.60 -19.83 -1.83
CA ALA A 85 14.48 -18.70 -1.56
C ALA A 85 13.79 -17.59 -0.74
N LEU A 86 12.54 -17.27 -1.07
CA LEU A 86 11.73 -16.29 -0.32
C LEU A 86 11.48 -16.79 1.12
N SER A 87 11.14 -18.06 1.28
CA SER A 87 10.95 -18.68 2.60
C SER A 87 12.25 -18.67 3.42
N GLY A 88 13.37 -19.05 2.80
CA GLY A 88 14.69 -19.04 3.41
C GLY A 88 15.12 -17.64 3.89
N PHE A 89 14.92 -16.63 3.05
CA PHE A 89 15.15 -15.23 3.46
C PHE A 89 14.25 -14.83 4.62
N ALA A 90 12.95 -15.12 4.55
CA ALA A 90 12.01 -14.76 5.60
C ALA A 90 12.34 -15.40 6.96
N GLY A 91 12.96 -16.58 6.96
CA GLY A 91 13.43 -17.26 8.16
C GLY A 91 14.76 -16.72 8.72
N SER A 92 15.56 -16.03 7.92
CA SER A 92 16.90 -15.55 8.29
C SER A 92 16.85 -14.35 9.25
N ALA A 93 17.98 -14.05 9.91
CA ALA A 93 18.09 -12.88 10.78
C ALA A 93 17.91 -11.58 9.98
N GLU A 94 18.49 -11.52 8.78
CA GLU A 94 18.39 -10.39 7.85
C GLU A 94 16.96 -10.18 7.37
N GLY A 95 16.23 -11.26 7.04
CA GLY A 95 14.83 -11.16 6.63
C GLY A 95 13.91 -10.69 7.75
N LYS A 96 14.10 -11.21 8.97
CA LYS A 96 13.36 -10.75 10.15
C LYS A 96 13.63 -9.27 10.44
N ALA A 97 14.90 -8.85 10.43
CA ALA A 97 15.28 -7.45 10.61
C ALA A 97 14.71 -6.55 9.51
N TYR A 98 14.68 -7.01 8.26
CA TYR A 98 14.04 -6.30 7.16
C TYR A 98 12.54 -6.12 7.40
N PHE A 99 11.81 -7.17 7.75
CA PHE A 99 10.38 -7.09 8.01
C PHE A 99 10.05 -6.19 9.20
N GLU A 100 10.82 -6.25 10.28
CA GLU A 100 10.64 -5.38 11.44
C GLU A 100 10.87 -3.90 11.12
N LYS A 101 11.96 -3.61 10.39
CA LYS A 101 12.31 -2.25 9.96
C LYS A 101 11.22 -1.61 9.12
N TYR A 102 10.63 -2.39 8.20
CA TYR A 102 9.62 -1.89 7.26
C TYR A 102 8.18 -2.19 7.67
N LYS A 103 7.96 -2.70 8.90
CA LYS A 103 6.63 -3.04 9.44
C LYS A 103 5.83 -3.98 8.52
N LEU A 104 6.51 -5.00 8.02
CA LEU A 104 5.93 -6.05 7.17
C LEU A 104 5.71 -7.32 7.98
N GLU A 105 4.67 -8.08 7.65
CA GLU A 105 4.35 -9.36 8.31
C GLU A 105 5.09 -10.56 7.70
N GLY A 106 5.91 -10.31 6.67
CA GLY A 106 6.63 -11.33 5.91
C GLY A 106 5.91 -11.78 4.63
N TYR A 107 6.36 -12.89 4.05
CA TYR A 107 5.76 -13.45 2.85
C TYR A 107 4.62 -14.41 3.20
N ARG A 108 3.52 -14.30 2.46
CA ARG A 108 2.41 -15.23 2.53
C ARG A 108 1.79 -15.43 1.16
N LYS A 109 1.10 -16.55 1.00
CA LYS A 109 0.22 -16.75 -0.16
C LYS A 109 -0.94 -15.74 -0.07
N LEU A 110 -1.37 -15.28 -1.24
CA LEU A 110 -2.59 -14.48 -1.35
C LEU A 110 -3.80 -15.36 -1.01
N LYS A 111 -4.72 -14.81 -0.22
CA LYS A 111 -6.00 -15.47 0.06
C LYS A 111 -6.91 -15.31 -1.17
N PRO A 112 -7.90 -16.19 -1.34
CA PRO A 112 -8.93 -15.98 -2.35
C PRO A 112 -9.54 -14.57 -2.24
N LYS A 113 -9.87 -13.96 -3.38
CA LYS A 113 -10.49 -12.63 -3.48
C LYS A 113 -9.65 -11.41 -3.07
N GLU A 114 -8.45 -11.57 -2.50
CA GLU A 114 -7.60 -10.42 -2.15
C GLU A 114 -7.22 -9.56 -3.36
N LEU A 115 -7.04 -10.18 -4.53
CA LEU A 115 -6.80 -9.45 -5.77
C LEU A 115 -8.10 -8.97 -6.44
N GLU A 116 -9.25 -9.58 -6.15
CA GLU A 116 -10.53 -9.13 -6.71
C GLU A 116 -10.91 -7.75 -6.16
N ALA A 117 -10.62 -7.49 -4.88
CA ALA A 117 -10.78 -6.17 -4.26
C ALA A 117 -9.94 -5.08 -4.95
N MET A 118 -8.87 -5.47 -5.67
CA MET A 118 -8.02 -4.57 -6.43
C MET A 118 -8.50 -4.30 -7.86
N GLU A 119 -9.46 -5.07 -8.37
CA GLU A 119 -9.87 -5.04 -9.77
C GLU A 119 -10.40 -3.68 -10.24
N PRO A 120 -11.19 -2.91 -9.45
CA PRO A 120 -11.62 -1.56 -9.86
C PRO A 120 -10.44 -0.62 -10.13
N TYR A 121 -9.39 -0.69 -9.31
CA TYR A 121 -8.20 0.13 -9.48
C TYR A 121 -7.34 -0.37 -10.65
N ALA A 122 -7.22 -1.69 -10.81
CA ALA A 122 -6.50 -2.29 -11.92
C ALA A 122 -7.12 -1.93 -13.28
N LYS A 123 -8.47 -1.92 -13.38
CA LYS A 123 -9.19 -1.49 -14.59
C LYS A 123 -8.88 -0.04 -14.95
N GLU A 124 -8.89 0.87 -13.96
CA GLU A 124 -8.58 2.29 -14.17
C GLU A 124 -7.14 2.47 -14.68
N VAL A 125 -6.17 1.77 -14.08
CA VAL A 125 -4.78 1.82 -14.54
C VAL A 125 -4.64 1.26 -15.96
N ARG A 126 -5.27 0.13 -16.27
CA ARG A 126 -5.24 -0.44 -17.64
C ARG A 126 -5.77 0.54 -18.68
N ALA A 127 -6.87 1.25 -18.38
CA ALA A 127 -7.43 2.25 -19.28
C ALA A 127 -6.49 3.45 -19.50
N SER A 128 -5.66 3.80 -18.51
CA SER A 128 -4.65 4.87 -18.64
C SER A 128 -3.38 4.49 -19.41
N LEU A 129 -3.17 3.19 -19.65
CA LEU A 129 -1.98 2.66 -20.34
C LEU A 129 -2.22 2.32 -21.82
N GLN A 130 -3.45 2.51 -22.31
CA GLN A 130 -3.83 2.40 -23.72
C GLN A 130 -3.65 3.73 -24.44
#